data_AF-A0A443HZE8-F1
#
_entry.id   AF-A0A443HZE8-F1
#
_cell.length_a   1.000
_cell.length_b   1.000
_cell.length_c   1.000
_cell.angle_alpha   90.00
_cell.angle_beta   90.00
_cell.angle_gamma   90.00
#
_symmetry.space_group_name_H-M   'P 1'
#
loop_
_entity.id
_entity.type
_entity.pdbx_description
1 polymer ?
#
loop_
_entity_poly.entity_id
_entity_poly.type
_entity_poly.pdbx_seq_one_letter_code
_entity_poly.pdbx_strand_id
1 'polypeptide(L)'
;MADRPDTSISIPPFAKPLAPYLKSRQEAFRTRQILTLYLQSQIKFAEDGSSGGNQQSQPHISLCNPQSVVSVDCVPADFSGLRKEYLEALRENVAARKEYNALVDDVTSRKLMKQTNVAADARLSKEPSAELQTYLALLRDRRRLKKLKVFEDHLARLDAPDASDLDRLYKSGYSSRGTDQLDGQMEGGTSGSKEMREGLGQLVYKLEKAVLRAKSQLDREKKLLQELQASRESLEARSASAGVKVAALQRIRDELVQWVEAKLVASGGEGNDYLPQFSQDEVDDMSKAIEERKEQIRDQYASYVESRRALLDSISVASQPLASPPAKSPLKSTTEGSSTGEVVDMEVLDLLPYASEVLLPLSKTQKSLALQKTYLSGILAKEKSTARRMLDRLSDESHLLPEYPLLARQPRYKQAVTAISSRSAAESPELAKPDEILSRAQAWAFASSAARTHERAYVEEKTDVGKEMAESAEQTLQEVYEIINQEYEEEHDAGATPDEGDIWASEVRPTRSRTRQVRTEKRAPGRGPWSGLNGRVGVVGDV
;
A
#
# COMPACT_ATOMS: atom_id res chain seq x y z
N MET A 1 -18.74 24.67 -72.21
CA MET A 1 -17.59 23.86 -72.68
C MET A 1 -16.33 24.66 -72.41
N ALA A 2 -15.68 24.39 -71.28
CA ALA A 2 -14.40 25.02 -70.94
C ALA A 2 -13.58 23.97 -70.18
N ASP A 3 -12.40 23.69 -70.74
CA ASP A 3 -11.47 22.63 -70.38
C ASP A 3 -11.02 22.70 -68.93
N ARG A 4 -11.03 21.55 -68.26
CA ARG A 4 -10.28 21.33 -67.02
C ARG A 4 -8.92 20.72 -67.40
N PRO A 5 -7.80 21.23 -66.89
CA PRO A 5 -6.50 20.63 -67.13
C PRO A 5 -6.37 19.34 -66.31
N ASP A 6 -6.39 18.21 -67.00
CA ASP A 6 -6.07 16.90 -66.44
C ASP A 6 -4.58 16.85 -66.08
N THR A 7 -4.24 17.04 -64.81
CA THR A 7 -2.92 16.69 -64.28
C THR A 7 -2.80 15.18 -64.23
N SER A 8 -2.48 14.57 -65.37
CA SER A 8 -2.14 13.15 -65.48
C SER A 8 -0.81 12.89 -64.79
N ILE A 9 -0.88 12.48 -63.53
CA ILE A 9 0.27 11.93 -62.80
C ILE A 9 0.73 10.69 -63.59
N SER A 10 1.96 10.68 -64.09
CA SER A 10 2.52 9.55 -64.83
C SER A 10 2.59 8.33 -63.89
N ILE A 11 1.67 7.38 -64.08
CA ILE A 11 1.58 6.16 -63.26
C ILE A 11 2.58 5.14 -63.80
N PRO A 12 3.52 4.63 -62.99
CA PRO A 12 4.50 3.64 -63.44
C PRO A 12 3.82 2.32 -63.86
N PRO A 13 4.43 1.52 -64.75
CA PRO A 13 3.78 0.39 -65.42
C PRO A 13 3.25 -0.69 -64.46
N PHE A 14 3.88 -0.88 -63.30
CA PHE A 14 3.44 -1.81 -62.26
C PHE A 14 2.18 -1.33 -61.52
N ALA A 15 1.90 -0.03 -61.52
CA ALA A 15 0.77 0.59 -60.83
C ALA A 15 -0.43 0.87 -61.78
N LYS A 16 -0.30 0.58 -63.08
CA LYS A 16 -1.40 0.60 -64.05
C LYS A 16 -2.64 -0.22 -63.64
N PRO A 17 -2.54 -1.44 -63.08
CA PRO A 17 -3.72 -2.17 -62.61
C PRO A 17 -4.41 -1.49 -61.41
N LEU A 18 -3.69 -0.63 -60.68
CA LEU A 18 -4.24 0.15 -59.57
C LEU A 18 -4.77 1.52 -60.01
N ALA A 19 -4.58 1.92 -61.28
CA ALA A 19 -5.06 3.19 -61.83
C ALA A 19 -6.52 3.53 -61.50
N PRO A 20 -7.51 2.61 -61.55
CA PRO A 20 -8.89 2.94 -61.18
C PRO A 20 -9.08 3.24 -59.67
N TYR A 21 -8.12 2.85 -58.82
CA TYR A 21 -8.12 3.07 -57.38
C TYR A 21 -7.15 4.18 -56.94
N LEU A 22 -6.29 4.68 -57.84
CA LEU A 22 -5.34 5.76 -57.58
C LEU A 22 -6.01 7.11 -57.80
N LYS A 23 -6.59 7.66 -56.73
CA LYS A 23 -7.15 9.01 -56.71
C LYS A 23 -6.05 10.05 -56.51
N SER A 24 -6.21 11.23 -57.10
CA SER A 24 -5.34 12.38 -56.81
C SER A 24 -5.37 12.70 -55.32
N ARG A 25 -4.27 13.21 -54.75
CA ARG A 25 -4.20 13.60 -53.33
C ARG A 25 -5.35 14.52 -52.93
N GLN A 26 -5.75 15.43 -53.83
CA GLN A 26 -6.86 16.35 -53.60
C GLN A 26 -8.22 15.64 -53.62
N GLU A 27 -8.41 14.67 -54.52
CA GLU A 27 -9.65 13.89 -54.60
C GLU A 27 -9.78 12.93 -53.41
N ALA A 28 -8.68 12.31 -52.98
CA ALA A 28 -8.60 11.49 -51.78
C ALA A 28 -8.92 12.33 -50.53
N PHE A 29 -8.41 13.55 -50.45
CA PHE A 29 -8.73 14.49 -49.37
C PHE A 29 -10.22 14.87 -49.38
N ARG A 30 -10.77 15.26 -50.53
CA ARG A 30 -12.20 15.58 -50.69
C ARG A 30 -13.11 14.40 -50.32
N THR A 31 -12.77 13.19 -50.76
CA THR A 31 -13.56 11.99 -50.40
C THR A 31 -13.48 11.67 -48.91
N ARG A 32 -12.31 11.79 -48.27
CA ARG A 32 -12.19 11.64 -46.81
C ARG A 32 -13.02 12.69 -46.07
N GLN A 33 -12.99 13.94 -46.53
CA GLN A 33 -13.76 15.03 -45.94
C GLN A 33 -15.26 14.75 -46.02
N ILE A 34 -15.78 14.37 -47.19
CA ILE A 34 -17.19 14.03 -47.37
C ILE A 34 -17.61 12.84 -46.48
N LEU A 35 -16.81 11.77 -46.44
CA LEU A 35 -17.09 10.61 -45.59
C LEU A 35 -17.08 10.96 -44.10
N THR A 36 -16.21 11.89 -43.71
CA THR A 36 -16.10 12.33 -42.32
C THR A 36 -17.28 13.19 -41.91
N LEU A 37 -17.72 14.11 -42.78
CA LEU A 37 -18.95 14.88 -42.55
C LEU A 37 -20.16 13.95 -42.45
N TYR A 38 -20.23 12.90 -43.27
CA TYR A 38 -21.30 11.91 -43.24
C TYR A 38 -21.31 11.05 -41.96
N LEU A 39 -20.14 10.69 -41.43
CA LEU A 39 -20.04 9.99 -40.14
C LEU A 39 -20.32 10.91 -38.95
N GLN A 40 -19.85 12.16 -39.02
CA GLN A 40 -20.12 13.18 -38.00
C GLN A 40 -21.60 13.50 -37.90
N SER A 41 -22.36 13.50 -39.00
CA SER A 41 -23.81 13.71 -38.94
C SER A 41 -24.57 12.60 -38.21
N GLN A 42 -23.93 11.45 -37.94
CA GLN A 42 -24.54 10.30 -37.27
C GLN A 42 -24.11 10.17 -35.80
N ILE A 43 -23.11 10.94 -35.38
CA ILE A 43 -22.48 10.85 -34.07
C ILE A 43 -22.54 12.23 -33.39
N LYS A 44 -23.20 12.31 -32.24
CA LYS A 44 -23.17 13.50 -31.40
C LYS A 44 -21.95 13.44 -30.48
N PHE A 45 -21.06 14.41 -30.64
CA PHE A 45 -19.93 14.62 -29.75
C PHE A 45 -20.36 15.51 -28.57
N ALA A 46 -19.69 15.35 -27.42
CA ALA A 46 -19.83 16.29 -26.32
C ALA A 46 -19.37 17.67 -26.81
N GLU A 47 -20.30 18.60 -27.01
CA GLU A 47 -19.92 20.01 -27.16
C GLU A 47 -19.39 20.50 -25.82
N ASP A 48 -18.13 20.96 -25.82
CA ASP A 48 -17.59 21.81 -24.76
C ASP A 48 -18.36 23.14 -24.79
N GLY A 49 -19.43 23.22 -23.99
CA GLY A 49 -20.01 24.42 -23.37
C GLY A 49 -19.81 25.79 -24.02
N SER A 50 -20.06 25.94 -25.33
CA SER A 50 -19.99 27.23 -26.00
C SER A 50 -21.05 27.32 -27.09
N SER A 51 -22.09 28.08 -26.76
CA SER A 51 -23.20 28.49 -27.61
C SER A 51 -22.85 28.74 -29.08
N GLY A 52 -23.72 28.26 -29.96
CA GLY A 52 -24.21 29.02 -31.11
C GLY A 52 -23.22 29.17 -32.28
N GLY A 53 -23.38 28.28 -33.26
CA GLY A 53 -23.02 28.58 -34.65
C GLY A 53 -21.55 28.40 -34.98
N ASN A 54 -21.14 27.15 -35.26
CA ASN A 54 -20.33 26.79 -36.43
C ASN A 54 -20.01 25.28 -36.35
N GLN A 55 -20.91 24.45 -36.87
CA GLN A 55 -20.72 22.99 -37.03
C GLN A 55 -19.68 22.62 -38.10
N GLN A 56 -18.67 23.45 -38.31
CA GLN A 56 -17.67 23.23 -39.35
C GLN A 56 -16.30 23.10 -38.71
N SER A 57 -15.78 21.87 -38.78
CA SER A 57 -14.37 21.48 -38.62
C SER A 57 -13.97 20.94 -37.25
N GLN A 58 -14.67 19.91 -36.75
CA GLN A 58 -14.02 18.93 -35.87
C GLN A 58 -13.06 18.08 -36.74
N PRO A 59 -11.75 18.01 -36.42
CA PRO A 59 -10.79 17.28 -37.24
C PRO A 59 -11.11 15.78 -37.27
N HIS A 60 -10.66 15.08 -38.33
CA HIS A 60 -10.77 13.62 -38.46
C HIS A 60 -10.25 12.84 -37.23
N ILE A 61 -9.37 13.46 -36.43
CA ILE A 61 -8.79 12.92 -35.20
C ILE A 61 -9.84 12.78 -34.09
N SER A 62 -10.86 13.63 -34.04
CA SER A 62 -11.94 13.53 -33.04
C SER A 62 -12.77 12.26 -33.23
N LEU A 63 -12.87 11.74 -34.46
CA LEU A 63 -13.50 10.43 -34.74
C LEU A 63 -12.64 9.24 -34.26
N CYS A 64 -11.33 9.43 -34.12
CA CYS A 64 -10.42 8.39 -33.62
C CYS A 64 -10.44 8.29 -32.09
N ASN A 65 -11.07 9.23 -31.39
CA ASN A 65 -11.22 9.18 -29.94
C ASN A 65 -12.64 8.73 -29.53
N PRO A 66 -12.84 7.46 -29.14
CA PRO A 66 -14.15 6.96 -28.73
C PRO A 66 -14.65 7.57 -27.41
N GLN A 67 -13.84 8.36 -26.71
CA GLN A 67 -14.20 8.98 -25.42
C GLN A 67 -15.04 10.26 -25.55
N SER A 68 -15.05 10.91 -26.72
CA SER A 68 -15.75 12.18 -26.95
C SER A 68 -17.22 12.02 -27.41
N VAL A 69 -17.67 10.79 -27.66
CA VAL A 69 -19.02 10.50 -28.19
C VAL A 69 -20.07 10.41 -27.08
N VAL A 70 -21.16 11.17 -27.20
CA VAL A 70 -22.25 11.26 -26.20
C VAL A 70 -23.48 10.44 -26.60
N SER A 71 -23.80 10.37 -27.89
CA SER A 71 -24.91 9.55 -28.41
C SER A 71 -24.82 9.33 -29.91
N VAL A 72 -25.40 8.22 -30.38
CA VAL A 72 -25.62 7.90 -31.80
C VAL A 72 -27.12 8.00 -32.07
N ASP A 73 -27.54 8.85 -33.00
CA ASP A 73 -28.94 9.29 -33.12
C ASP A 73 -29.88 8.25 -33.74
N CYS A 74 -29.37 7.36 -34.59
CA CYS A 74 -29.96 6.10 -35.06
C CYS A 74 -29.00 5.51 -36.09
N VAL A 75 -28.89 4.18 -36.19
CA VAL A 75 -28.13 3.51 -37.26
C VAL A 75 -29.06 3.37 -38.47
N PRO A 76 -28.83 4.06 -39.60
CA PRO A 76 -29.65 3.90 -40.79
C PRO A 76 -29.59 2.46 -41.32
N ALA A 77 -30.72 1.93 -41.78
CA ALA A 77 -30.83 0.57 -42.31
C ALA A 77 -29.98 0.34 -43.59
N ASP A 78 -29.52 1.42 -44.22
CA ASP A 78 -28.71 1.40 -45.45
C ASP A 78 -27.24 1.02 -45.21
N PHE A 79 -26.80 0.96 -43.95
CA PHE A 79 -25.46 0.49 -43.61
C PHE A 79 -25.40 -1.03 -43.57
N SER A 80 -24.61 -1.61 -44.47
CA SER A 80 -24.29 -3.03 -44.49
C SER A 80 -22.83 -3.30 -44.07
N GLY A 81 -22.62 -4.42 -43.39
CA GLY A 81 -21.30 -4.90 -42.96
C GLY A 81 -20.68 -4.12 -41.78
N LEU A 82 -19.34 -4.04 -41.76
CA LEU A 82 -18.51 -3.52 -40.67
C LEU A 82 -18.89 -2.13 -40.15
N ARG A 83 -19.46 -1.27 -41.01
CA ARG A 83 -19.88 0.09 -40.60
C ARG A 83 -21.07 0.06 -39.66
N LYS A 84 -22.01 -0.86 -39.90
CA LYS A 84 -23.16 -1.06 -39.02
C LYS A 84 -22.72 -1.62 -37.68
N GLU A 85 -21.89 -2.66 -37.71
CA GLU A 85 -21.30 -3.28 -36.50
C GLU A 85 -20.51 -2.27 -35.67
N TYR A 86 -19.73 -1.39 -36.31
CA TYR A 86 -19.00 -0.33 -35.61
C TYR A 86 -19.95 0.66 -34.91
N LEU A 87 -21.00 1.12 -35.58
CA LEU A 87 -21.97 2.06 -35.00
C LEU A 87 -22.81 1.41 -33.89
N GLU A 88 -23.14 0.11 -34.03
CA GLU A 88 -23.81 -0.69 -33.00
C GLU A 88 -22.91 -0.86 -31.76
N ALA A 89 -21.66 -1.29 -31.97
CA ALA A 89 -20.67 -1.40 -30.90
C ALA A 89 -20.41 -0.05 -30.20
N LEU A 90 -20.40 1.05 -30.95
CA LEU A 90 -20.24 2.39 -30.39
C LEU A 90 -21.46 2.76 -29.54
N ARG A 91 -22.68 2.48 -30.01
CA ARG A 91 -23.92 2.69 -29.25
C ARG A 91 -23.92 1.88 -27.95
N GLU A 92 -23.53 0.61 -28.00
CA GLU A 92 -23.43 -0.25 -26.81
C GLU A 92 -22.36 0.25 -25.84
N ASN A 93 -21.21 0.70 -26.34
CA ASN A 93 -20.15 1.27 -25.52
C ASN A 93 -20.62 2.53 -24.78
N VAL A 94 -21.35 3.41 -25.48
CA VAL A 94 -21.94 4.62 -24.88
C VAL A 94 -22.99 4.26 -23.83
N ALA A 95 -23.83 3.24 -24.07
CA ALA A 95 -24.80 2.75 -23.08
C ALA A 95 -24.12 2.19 -21.83
N ALA A 96 -23.14 1.31 -22.00
CA ALA A 96 -22.37 0.73 -20.90
C ALA A 96 -21.66 1.80 -20.04
N ARG A 97 -21.16 2.87 -20.67
CA ARG A 97 -20.56 4.00 -19.95
C ARG A 97 -21.58 4.79 -19.13
N LYS A 98 -22.79 5.01 -19.67
CA LYS A 98 -23.86 5.68 -18.93
C LYS A 98 -24.28 4.87 -17.71
N GLU A 99 -24.41 3.54 -17.86
CA GLU A 99 -24.70 2.63 -16.75
C GLU A 99 -23.59 2.62 -15.71
N TYR A 100 -22.32 2.57 -16.14
CA TYR A 100 -21.18 2.65 -15.23
C TYR A 100 -21.18 3.97 -14.44
N ASN A 101 -21.38 5.11 -15.11
CA ASN A 101 -21.42 6.41 -14.44
C ASN A 101 -22.61 6.49 -13.46
N ALA A 102 -23.79 5.99 -13.84
CA ALA A 102 -24.94 5.92 -12.94
C ALA A 102 -24.65 5.05 -11.69
N LEU A 103 -23.96 3.91 -11.86
CA LEU A 103 -23.54 3.07 -10.74
C LEU A 103 -22.52 3.77 -9.84
N VAL A 104 -21.59 4.53 -10.42
CA VAL A 104 -20.63 5.34 -9.65
C VAL A 104 -21.36 6.42 -8.87
N ASP A 105 -22.33 7.10 -9.47
CA ASP A 105 -23.16 8.12 -8.82
C ASP A 105 -24.03 7.52 -7.70
N ASP A 106 -24.59 6.33 -7.89
CA ASP A 106 -25.32 5.58 -6.87
C ASP A 106 -24.41 5.16 -5.69
N VAL A 107 -23.18 4.73 -5.99
CA VAL A 107 -22.22 4.33 -4.94
C VAL A 107 -21.74 5.55 -4.16
N THR A 108 -21.47 6.67 -4.84
CA THR A 108 -21.03 7.92 -4.19
C THR A 108 -22.15 8.57 -3.38
N SER A 109 -23.39 8.60 -3.88
CA SER A 109 -24.56 9.10 -3.13
C SER A 109 -24.87 8.24 -1.90
N ARG A 110 -24.78 6.91 -2.00
CA ARG A 110 -24.88 5.99 -0.84
C ARG A 110 -23.76 6.20 0.17
N LYS A 111 -22.54 6.54 -0.29
CA LYS A 111 -21.42 6.89 0.59
C LYS A 111 -21.70 8.22 1.33
N LEU A 112 -22.22 9.22 0.62
CA LEU A 112 -22.54 10.53 1.20
C LEU A 112 -23.65 10.43 2.25
N MET A 113 -24.72 9.68 1.98
CA MET A 113 -25.81 9.45 2.95
C MET A 113 -25.37 8.66 4.19
N LYS A 114 -24.36 7.78 4.06
CA LYS A 114 -23.77 7.10 5.22
C LYS A 114 -22.91 8.04 6.05
N GLN A 115 -22.22 9.01 5.44
CA GLN A 115 -21.41 9.99 6.15
C GLN A 115 -22.27 11.01 6.94
N THR A 116 -23.45 11.39 6.43
CA THR A 116 -24.35 12.30 7.16
C THR A 116 -24.97 11.66 8.41
N ASN A 117 -25.20 10.34 8.40
CA ASN A 117 -25.74 9.63 9.57
C ASN A 117 -24.67 9.38 10.65
N VAL A 118 -23.39 9.23 10.27
CA VAL A 118 -22.28 9.07 11.23
C VAL A 118 -21.95 10.38 11.97
N ALA A 119 -22.22 11.54 11.37
CA ALA A 119 -21.99 12.85 12.01
C ALA A 119 -22.95 13.14 13.18
N ALA A 120 -24.13 12.49 13.23
CA ALA A 120 -25.07 12.64 14.34
C ALA A 120 -24.66 11.81 15.58
N ASP A 121 -24.01 10.65 15.37
CA ASP A 121 -23.63 9.72 16.45
C ASP A 121 -22.17 9.86 16.92
N ALA A 122 -21.37 10.74 16.31
CA ALA A 122 -19.94 10.93 16.62
C ALA A 122 -19.63 11.57 17.99
N ARG A 123 -20.61 11.81 18.86
CA ARG A 123 -20.38 12.41 20.19
C ARG A 123 -20.15 11.40 21.32
N LEU A 124 -20.25 10.09 21.10
CA LEU A 124 -20.12 9.09 22.18
C LEU A 124 -19.40 7.79 21.77
N SER A 125 -18.34 7.83 20.96
CA SER A 125 -17.53 6.63 20.70
C SER A 125 -16.31 6.58 21.63
N LYS A 126 -16.42 5.75 22.68
CA LYS A 126 -15.29 5.31 23.50
C LYS A 126 -14.41 4.41 22.62
N GLU A 127 -13.13 4.75 22.48
CA GLU A 127 -12.17 3.94 21.73
C GLU A 127 -12.26 2.46 22.18
N PRO A 128 -12.43 1.49 21.26
CA PRO A 128 -12.50 0.10 21.63
C PRO A 128 -11.13 -0.33 22.17
N SER A 129 -11.12 -0.96 23.35
CA SER A 129 -9.90 -1.39 24.04
C SER A 129 -8.98 -2.19 23.11
N ALA A 130 -7.66 -2.01 23.26
CA ALA A 130 -6.65 -2.66 22.41
C ALA A 130 -6.82 -4.19 22.33
N GLU A 131 -7.37 -4.81 23.37
CA GLU A 131 -7.71 -6.24 23.41
C GLU A 131 -8.84 -6.63 22.46
N LEU A 132 -9.86 -5.78 22.32
CA LEU A 132 -10.94 -6.00 21.35
C LEU A 132 -10.43 -5.82 19.92
N GLN A 133 -9.53 -4.86 19.70
CA GLN A 133 -8.92 -4.66 18.38
C GLN A 133 -8.06 -5.85 17.96
N THR A 134 -7.27 -6.41 18.87
CA THR A 134 -6.46 -7.61 18.61
C THR A 134 -7.34 -8.85 18.40
N TYR A 135 -8.43 -9.01 19.14
CA TYR A 135 -9.40 -10.08 18.92
C TYR A 135 -10.11 -9.98 17.55
N LEU A 136 -10.51 -8.78 17.15
CA LEU A 136 -11.11 -8.54 15.84
C LEU A 136 -10.11 -8.81 14.70
N ALA A 137 -8.85 -8.43 14.86
CA ALA A 137 -7.79 -8.78 13.92
C ALA A 137 -7.63 -10.30 13.78
N LEU A 138 -7.61 -11.01 14.92
CA LEU A 138 -7.52 -12.47 14.94
C LEU A 138 -8.72 -13.14 14.25
N LEU A 139 -9.94 -12.64 14.45
CA LEU A 139 -11.12 -13.12 13.74
C LEU A 139 -11.04 -12.89 12.22
N ARG A 140 -10.51 -11.73 11.79
CA ARG A 140 -10.28 -11.43 10.37
C ARG A 140 -9.27 -12.41 9.78
N ASP A 141 -8.18 -12.68 10.49
CA ASP A 141 -7.15 -13.62 10.04
C ASP A 141 -7.68 -15.05 9.98
N ARG A 142 -8.50 -15.49 10.95
CA ARG A 142 -9.20 -16.78 10.89
C ARG A 142 -10.13 -16.89 9.68
N ARG A 143 -10.86 -15.83 9.34
CA ARG A 143 -11.71 -15.79 8.14
C ARG A 143 -10.88 -15.85 6.85
N ARG A 144 -9.75 -15.15 6.80
CA ARG A 144 -8.80 -15.21 5.67
C ARG A 144 -8.21 -16.61 5.51
N LEU A 145 -7.82 -17.26 6.60
CA LEU A 145 -7.34 -18.64 6.57
C LEU A 145 -8.41 -19.62 6.08
N LYS A 146 -9.68 -19.46 6.48
CA LYS A 146 -10.78 -20.29 5.94
C LYS A 146 -10.93 -20.10 4.42
N LYS A 147 -10.85 -18.87 3.92
CA LYS A 147 -10.88 -18.60 2.47
C LYS A 147 -9.69 -19.21 1.75
N LEU A 148 -8.48 -19.08 2.31
CA LEU A 148 -7.27 -19.69 1.74
C LEU A 148 -7.36 -21.21 1.71
N LYS A 149 -7.91 -21.85 2.75
CA LYS A 149 -8.17 -23.30 2.75
C LYS A 149 -9.16 -23.72 1.66
N VAL A 150 -10.20 -22.92 1.39
CA VAL A 150 -11.10 -23.18 0.26
C VAL A 150 -10.34 -23.11 -1.07
N PHE A 151 -9.47 -22.12 -1.25
CA PHE A 151 -8.62 -22.04 -2.44
C PHE A 151 -7.63 -23.21 -2.51
N GLU A 152 -7.03 -23.61 -1.40
CA GLU A 152 -6.14 -24.77 -1.30
C GLU A 152 -6.88 -26.07 -1.63
N ASP A 153 -8.12 -26.24 -1.16
CA ASP A 153 -8.98 -27.38 -1.49
C ASP A 153 -9.33 -27.39 -2.99
N HIS A 154 -9.61 -26.23 -3.59
CA HIS A 154 -9.86 -26.12 -5.03
C HIS A 154 -8.61 -26.36 -5.86
N LEU A 155 -7.44 -25.87 -5.42
CA LEU A 155 -6.17 -26.17 -6.05
C LEU A 155 -5.83 -27.65 -5.92
N ALA A 156 -6.03 -28.26 -4.75
CA ALA A 156 -5.87 -29.69 -4.56
C ALA A 156 -6.85 -30.52 -5.40
N ARG A 157 -8.05 -30.02 -5.69
CA ARG A 157 -8.99 -30.64 -6.64
C ARG A 157 -8.58 -30.46 -8.10
N LEU A 158 -7.88 -29.39 -8.45
CA LEU A 158 -7.32 -29.18 -9.79
C LEU A 158 -6.02 -29.97 -9.99
N ASP A 159 -5.23 -30.14 -8.92
CA ASP A 159 -4.02 -30.94 -8.88
C ASP A 159 -4.32 -32.43 -8.73
N ALA A 160 -5.48 -32.79 -8.15
CA ALA A 160 -6.02 -34.13 -8.24
C ALA A 160 -6.32 -34.39 -9.73
N PRO A 161 -5.62 -35.34 -10.36
CA PRO A 161 -5.86 -35.61 -11.76
C PRO A 161 -7.29 -36.16 -11.88
N ASP A 162 -8.18 -35.40 -12.49
CA ASP A 162 -9.32 -35.94 -13.24
C ASP A 162 -8.73 -36.76 -14.41
N ALA A 163 -8.17 -37.91 -14.05
CA ALA A 163 -7.51 -38.87 -14.92
C ALA A 163 -8.48 -39.48 -15.94
N SER A 164 -9.77 -39.14 -15.88
CA SER A 164 -10.81 -39.57 -16.82
C SER A 164 -10.91 -38.72 -18.08
N ASP A 165 -10.56 -37.43 -18.05
CA ASP A 165 -10.75 -36.54 -19.21
C ASP A 165 -9.47 -36.33 -20.05
N LEU A 166 -8.30 -36.33 -19.41
CA LEU A 166 -7.01 -36.25 -20.11
C LEU A 166 -6.64 -37.58 -20.80
N ASP A 167 -7.06 -38.72 -20.24
CA ASP A 167 -6.81 -40.05 -20.80
C ASP A 167 -7.73 -40.37 -21.99
N ARG A 168 -8.94 -39.77 -22.05
CA ARG A 168 -9.83 -39.83 -23.23
C ARG A 168 -9.28 -39.06 -24.44
N LEU A 169 -8.59 -37.94 -24.19
CA LEU A 169 -7.99 -37.13 -25.25
C LEU A 169 -6.68 -37.74 -25.81
N TYR A 170 -5.90 -38.45 -24.97
CA TYR A 170 -4.69 -39.13 -25.41
C TYR A 170 -4.92 -40.55 -25.97
N LYS A 171 -5.99 -41.26 -25.56
CA LYS A 171 -6.31 -42.61 -26.07
C LYS A 171 -7.10 -42.66 -27.38
N SER A 172 -7.57 -41.51 -27.90
CA SER A 172 -8.20 -41.43 -29.22
C SER A 172 -7.19 -41.52 -30.39
N GLY A 173 -5.89 -41.52 -30.10
CA GLY A 173 -4.83 -41.40 -31.10
C GLY A 173 -4.14 -42.68 -31.55
N TYR A 174 -4.38 -43.87 -30.99
CA TYR A 174 -3.75 -45.10 -31.48
C TYR A 174 -4.60 -46.34 -31.19
N SER A 175 -5.11 -46.93 -32.27
CA SER A 175 -5.76 -48.25 -32.28
C SER A 175 -4.70 -49.35 -32.16
N SER A 176 -4.88 -50.32 -31.27
CA SER A 176 -4.56 -51.75 -31.48
C SER A 176 -4.73 -52.59 -30.19
N ARG A 177 -5.82 -53.36 -30.14
CA ARG A 177 -5.82 -54.82 -29.95
C ARG A 177 -5.05 -55.41 -28.74
N GLY A 178 -5.82 -55.99 -27.82
CA GLY A 178 -5.53 -57.34 -27.29
C GLY A 178 -5.20 -57.48 -25.80
N THR A 179 -5.80 -58.54 -25.22
CA THR A 179 -5.43 -59.32 -24.02
C THR A 179 -5.63 -58.64 -22.66
N ASP A 180 -6.67 -59.00 -21.91
CA ASP A 180 -6.87 -60.23 -21.09
C ASP A 180 -6.05 -60.27 -19.80
N GLN A 181 -6.81 -60.24 -18.70
CA GLN A 181 -6.74 -61.08 -17.49
C GLN A 181 -5.37 -61.49 -16.92
N LEU A 182 -5.22 -61.23 -15.61
CA LEU A 182 -5.02 -62.20 -14.52
C LEU A 182 -4.44 -61.42 -13.31
N ASP A 183 -5.19 -61.23 -12.23
CA ASP A 183 -5.42 -62.17 -11.12
C ASP A 183 -4.23 -62.24 -10.14
N GLY A 184 -4.48 -62.17 -8.82
CA GLY A 184 -3.40 -62.24 -7.82
C GLY A 184 -3.67 -61.58 -6.47
N GLN A 185 -4.69 -62.09 -5.78
CA GLN A 185 -5.06 -61.84 -4.40
C GLN A 185 -3.97 -62.25 -3.37
N MET A 186 -4.03 -61.60 -2.21
CA MET A 186 -3.83 -62.16 -0.85
C MET A 186 -2.61 -61.74 0.00
N GLU A 187 -2.93 -61.72 1.30
CA GLU A 187 -2.31 -61.09 2.47
C GLU A 187 -1.01 -61.73 3.00
N GLY A 188 -0.31 -60.96 3.83
CA GLY A 188 -0.02 -61.34 5.22
C GLY A 188 1.20 -62.23 5.52
N GLY A 189 2.09 -61.75 6.40
CA GLY A 189 2.90 -62.61 7.26
C GLY A 189 4.40 -62.33 7.32
N THR A 190 4.80 -61.48 8.27
CA THR A 190 6.04 -61.54 9.08
C THR A 190 7.30 -62.22 8.49
N SER A 191 8.31 -61.42 8.08
CA SER A 191 9.72 -61.86 8.02
C SER A 191 10.72 -60.70 8.32
N GLY A 192 10.75 -60.27 9.59
CA GLY A 192 11.36 -59.02 10.05
C GLY A 192 12.89 -58.92 10.13
N SER A 193 13.67 -59.50 9.21
CA SER A 193 15.12 -59.22 9.18
C SER A 193 15.77 -59.27 7.80
N LYS A 194 15.35 -60.18 6.92
CA LYS A 194 15.81 -60.20 5.51
C LYS A 194 15.15 -59.09 4.68
N GLU A 195 13.86 -58.85 4.90
CA GLU A 195 13.09 -57.79 4.23
C GLU A 195 13.60 -56.39 4.58
N MET A 196 14.13 -56.18 5.79
CA MET A 196 14.69 -54.88 6.17
C MET A 196 16.01 -54.59 5.44
N ARG A 197 16.84 -55.61 5.19
CA ARG A 197 18.10 -55.46 4.44
C ARG A 197 17.85 -55.29 2.95
N GLU A 198 16.88 -56.00 2.39
CA GLU A 198 16.44 -55.84 1.00
C GLU A 198 15.68 -54.52 0.81
N GLY A 199 14.86 -54.11 1.78
CA GLY A 199 14.17 -52.82 1.82
C GLY A 199 15.11 -51.63 1.92
N LEU A 200 16.21 -51.75 2.68
CA LEU A 200 17.29 -50.75 2.70
C LEU A 200 17.99 -50.66 1.34
N GLY A 201 18.30 -51.79 0.69
CA GLY A 201 18.86 -51.80 -0.66
C GLY A 201 17.94 -51.16 -1.70
N GLN A 202 16.64 -51.43 -1.63
CA GLN A 202 15.64 -50.79 -2.48
C GLN A 202 15.48 -49.29 -2.19
N LEU A 203 15.61 -48.87 -0.92
CA LEU A 203 15.55 -47.47 -0.54
C LEU A 203 16.79 -46.72 -1.04
N VAL A 204 17.98 -47.31 -0.91
CA VAL A 204 19.23 -46.77 -1.46
C VAL A 204 19.14 -46.66 -2.98
N TYR A 205 18.65 -47.68 -3.68
CA TYR A 205 18.45 -47.61 -5.13
C TYR A 205 17.43 -46.54 -5.54
N LYS A 206 16.33 -46.38 -4.78
CA LYS A 206 15.36 -45.29 -5.00
C LYS A 206 16.01 -43.92 -4.78
N LEU A 207 16.88 -43.80 -3.78
CA LEU A 207 17.58 -42.57 -3.46
C LEU A 207 18.65 -42.25 -4.50
N GLU A 208 19.43 -43.23 -4.96
CA GLU A 208 20.36 -43.11 -6.08
C GLU A 208 19.64 -42.67 -7.36
N LYS A 209 18.50 -43.30 -7.66
CA LYS A 209 17.66 -42.91 -8.81
C LYS A 209 17.10 -41.48 -8.65
N ALA A 210 16.69 -41.10 -7.45
CA ALA A 210 16.22 -39.74 -7.16
C ALA A 210 17.34 -38.71 -7.29
N VAL A 211 18.55 -39.02 -6.78
CA VAL A 211 19.74 -38.17 -6.89
C VAL A 211 20.18 -38.02 -8.34
N LEU A 212 20.16 -39.10 -9.13
CA LEU A 212 20.47 -39.03 -10.57
C LEU A 212 19.45 -38.18 -11.33
N ARG A 213 18.14 -38.30 -11.02
CA ARG A 213 17.11 -37.44 -11.61
C ARG A 213 17.29 -35.98 -11.21
N ALA A 214 17.52 -35.71 -9.93
CA ALA A 214 17.76 -34.36 -9.42
C ALA A 214 19.01 -33.73 -10.06
N LYS A 215 20.11 -34.50 -10.19
CA LYS A 215 21.31 -34.06 -10.89
C LYS A 215 21.01 -33.74 -12.36
N SER A 216 20.27 -34.61 -13.05
CA SER A 216 19.90 -34.37 -14.46
C SER A 216 18.99 -33.14 -14.64
N GLN A 217 18.11 -32.86 -13.67
CA GLN A 217 17.27 -31.66 -13.66
C GLN A 217 18.11 -30.41 -13.43
N LEU A 218 19.01 -30.45 -12.45
CA LEU A 218 19.93 -29.36 -12.14
C LEU A 218 20.86 -29.05 -13.30
N ASP A 219 21.36 -30.06 -14.02
CA ASP A 219 22.19 -29.85 -15.21
C ASP A 219 21.38 -29.24 -16.38
N ARG A 220 20.08 -29.56 -16.50
CA ARG A 220 19.19 -28.91 -17.48
C ARG A 220 18.92 -27.45 -17.10
N GLU A 221 18.61 -27.19 -15.83
CA GLU A 221 18.38 -25.83 -15.32
C GLU A 221 19.63 -24.96 -15.46
N LYS A 222 20.82 -25.50 -15.18
CA LYS A 222 22.08 -24.79 -15.41
C LYS A 222 22.29 -24.44 -16.88
N LYS A 223 21.98 -25.34 -17.81
CA LYS A 223 22.06 -25.06 -19.25
C LYS A 223 21.07 -23.97 -19.66
N LEU A 224 19.83 -24.04 -19.21
CA LEU A 224 18.81 -23.01 -19.46
C LEU A 224 19.22 -21.65 -18.87
N LEU A 225 19.82 -21.63 -17.69
CA LEU A 225 20.36 -20.41 -17.09
C LEU A 225 21.51 -19.83 -17.90
N GLN A 226 22.44 -20.66 -18.37
CA GLN A 226 23.53 -20.23 -19.24
C GLN A 226 23.02 -19.69 -20.58
N GLU A 227 22.01 -20.34 -21.17
CA GLU A 227 21.35 -19.87 -22.40
C GLU A 227 20.65 -18.52 -22.19
N LEU A 228 19.96 -18.32 -21.05
CA LEU A 228 19.35 -17.05 -20.70
C LEU A 228 20.38 -15.95 -20.40
N GLN A 229 21.48 -16.30 -19.74
CA GLN A 229 22.59 -15.37 -19.49
C GLN A 229 23.24 -14.94 -20.80
N ALA A 230 23.56 -15.87 -21.70
CA ALA A 230 24.09 -15.59 -23.03
C ALA A 230 23.10 -14.76 -23.87
N SER A 231 21.80 -15.05 -23.78
CA SER A 231 20.75 -14.28 -24.44
C SER A 231 20.70 -12.85 -23.93
N ARG A 232 20.80 -12.66 -22.60
CA ARG A 232 20.84 -11.34 -21.95
C ARG A 232 22.09 -10.56 -22.33
N GLU A 233 23.26 -11.19 -22.31
CA GLU A 233 24.52 -10.56 -22.73
C GLU A 233 24.47 -10.15 -24.21
N SER A 234 23.84 -10.95 -25.08
CA SER A 234 23.61 -10.58 -26.49
C SER A 234 22.65 -9.38 -26.64
N LEU A 235 21.68 -9.25 -25.74
CA LEU A 235 20.67 -8.18 -25.73
C LEU A 235 21.24 -6.88 -25.12
N GLU A 236 22.14 -7.01 -24.14
CA GLU A 236 22.92 -5.90 -23.58
C GLU A 236 24.00 -5.39 -24.56
N ALA A 237 24.63 -6.29 -25.34
CA ALA A 237 25.55 -5.93 -26.42
C ALA A 237 24.84 -5.25 -27.62
N ARG A 238 23.57 -5.59 -27.87
CA ARG A 238 22.67 -4.84 -28.76
C ARG A 238 22.03 -3.64 -28.06
N SER A 239 22.84 -2.90 -27.31
CA SER A 239 22.42 -1.79 -26.45
C SER A 239 21.26 -1.01 -27.07
N ALA A 240 20.06 -1.19 -26.51
CA ALA A 240 18.94 -0.29 -26.77
C ALA A 240 19.49 1.13 -26.66
N SER A 241 19.33 1.91 -27.73
CA SER A 241 19.92 3.24 -27.85
C SER A 241 19.63 4.03 -26.57
N ALA A 242 20.57 4.87 -26.12
CA ALA A 242 20.43 5.60 -24.86
C ALA A 242 19.06 6.30 -24.73
N GLY A 243 18.44 6.71 -25.84
CA GLY A 243 17.07 7.23 -25.91
C GLY A 243 15.96 6.24 -25.51
N VAL A 244 16.05 4.95 -25.87
CA VAL A 244 15.09 3.92 -25.44
C VAL A 244 15.23 3.64 -23.94
N LYS A 245 16.46 3.68 -23.40
CA LYS A 245 16.69 3.54 -21.95
C LYS A 245 16.12 4.72 -21.17
N VAL A 246 16.32 5.95 -21.66
CA VAL A 246 15.74 7.15 -21.05
C VAL A 246 14.21 7.13 -21.13
N ALA A 247 13.63 6.73 -22.27
CA ALA A 247 12.18 6.60 -22.41
C ALA A 247 11.59 5.49 -21.53
N ALA A 248 12.30 4.37 -21.36
CA ALA A 248 11.89 3.31 -20.44
C ALA A 248 11.97 3.76 -18.98
N LEU A 249 13.03 4.48 -18.59
CA LEU A 249 13.15 5.05 -17.25
C LEU A 249 12.13 6.14 -16.97
N GLN A 250 11.77 6.94 -17.97
CA GLN A 250 10.67 7.90 -17.88
C GLN A 250 9.34 7.17 -17.69
N ARG A 251 9.04 6.12 -18.46
CA ARG A 251 7.83 5.32 -18.24
C ARG A 251 7.81 4.65 -16.87
N ILE A 252 8.94 4.12 -16.40
CA ILE A 252 9.05 3.52 -15.06
C ILE A 252 8.82 4.58 -13.98
N ARG A 253 9.35 5.79 -14.18
CA ARG A 253 9.10 6.93 -13.29
C ARG A 253 7.62 7.28 -13.29
N ASP A 254 6.99 7.40 -14.45
CA ASP A 254 5.59 7.78 -14.59
C ASP A 254 4.67 6.71 -13.97
N GLU A 255 4.96 5.42 -14.17
CA GLU A 255 4.27 4.29 -13.52
C GLU A 255 4.45 4.29 -12.00
N LEU A 256 5.65 4.60 -11.50
CA LEU A 256 5.91 4.73 -10.06
C LEU A 256 5.19 5.93 -9.47
N VAL A 257 5.16 7.06 -10.16
CA VAL A 257 4.40 8.26 -9.76
C VAL A 257 2.92 7.93 -9.71
N GLN A 258 2.38 7.30 -10.75
CA GLN A 258 0.99 6.86 -10.78
C GLN A 258 0.68 5.83 -9.69
N TRP A 259 1.59 4.91 -9.40
CA TRP A 259 1.42 3.94 -8.31
C TRP A 259 1.46 4.60 -6.94
N VAL A 260 2.36 5.55 -6.73
CA VAL A 260 2.44 6.33 -5.49
C VAL A 260 1.22 7.22 -5.32
N GLU A 261 0.76 7.88 -6.38
CA GLU A 261 -0.47 8.67 -6.39
C GLU A 261 -1.69 7.79 -6.12
N ALA A 262 -1.82 6.64 -6.78
CA ALA A 262 -2.88 5.67 -6.52
C ALA A 262 -2.82 5.14 -5.09
N LYS A 263 -1.61 4.93 -4.54
CA LYS A 263 -1.42 4.46 -3.17
C LYS A 263 -1.72 5.56 -2.16
N LEU A 264 -1.38 6.81 -2.44
CA LEU A 264 -1.69 7.98 -1.65
C LEU A 264 -3.19 8.27 -1.64
N VAL A 265 -3.86 8.15 -2.79
CA VAL A 265 -5.31 8.25 -2.92
C VAL A 265 -6.01 7.09 -2.19
N ALA A 266 -5.45 5.87 -2.27
CA ALA A 266 -5.95 4.72 -1.51
C ALA A 266 -5.66 4.79 0.00
N SER A 267 -4.67 5.59 0.43
CA SER A 267 -4.40 5.85 1.86
C SER A 267 -5.09 7.10 2.40
N GLY A 268 -5.45 8.06 1.54
CA GLY A 268 -6.25 9.25 1.87
C GLY A 268 -7.76 8.98 1.83
N GLY A 269 -8.19 7.97 1.09
CA GLY A 269 -9.52 7.38 1.22
C GLY A 269 -9.53 6.34 2.33
N GLU A 270 -9.94 6.76 3.54
CA GLU A 270 -10.31 5.91 4.68
C GLU A 270 -10.53 4.45 4.32
N GLY A 271 -9.66 3.59 4.88
CA GLY A 271 -9.92 2.16 4.98
C GLY A 271 -11.17 1.92 5.80
N ASN A 272 -12.33 1.94 5.15
CA ASN A 272 -13.56 1.43 5.72
C ASN A 272 -13.84 0.07 5.07
N ASP A 273 -13.11 -0.92 5.57
CA ASP A 273 -13.42 -2.33 5.39
C ASP A 273 -14.90 -2.53 5.75
N TYR A 274 -15.67 -2.97 4.76
CA TYR A 274 -17.06 -3.40 4.88
C TYR A 274 -17.29 -4.23 6.15
N LEU A 275 -17.84 -3.61 7.19
CA LEU A 275 -18.46 -4.31 8.31
C LEU A 275 -19.93 -4.58 7.94
N PRO A 276 -20.41 -5.84 7.99
CA PRO A 276 -21.82 -6.12 8.09
C PRO A 276 -22.33 -5.49 9.38
N GLN A 277 -23.25 -4.53 9.27
CA GLN A 277 -23.88 -3.86 10.40
C GLN A 277 -24.88 -4.86 11.00
N PHE A 278 -24.51 -5.50 12.11
CA PHE A 278 -25.42 -6.36 12.89
C PHE A 278 -26.59 -5.50 13.41
N SER A 279 -27.80 -6.04 13.40
CA SER A 279 -28.96 -5.33 13.94
C SER A 279 -28.83 -5.16 15.46
N GLN A 280 -29.51 -4.16 16.03
CA GLN A 280 -29.52 -3.89 17.48
C GLN A 280 -29.89 -5.16 18.29
N ASP A 281 -30.83 -5.95 17.77
CA ASP A 281 -31.29 -7.21 18.37
C ASP A 281 -30.17 -8.28 18.39
N GLU A 282 -29.34 -8.35 17.35
CA GLU A 282 -28.21 -9.29 17.28
C GLU A 282 -27.09 -8.92 18.28
N VAL A 283 -26.92 -7.63 18.56
CA VAL A 283 -25.96 -7.13 19.56
C VAL A 283 -26.42 -7.49 20.97
N ASP A 284 -27.72 -7.34 21.25
CA ASP A 284 -28.30 -7.69 22.55
C ASP A 284 -28.23 -9.20 22.78
N ASP A 285 -28.49 -10.04 21.77
CA ASP A 285 -28.36 -11.50 21.89
C ASP A 285 -26.91 -11.96 22.04
N MET A 286 -25.96 -11.31 21.35
CA MET A 286 -24.54 -11.56 21.56
C MET A 286 -24.10 -11.18 22.99
N SER A 287 -24.63 -10.08 23.54
CA SER A 287 -24.31 -9.66 24.91
C SER A 287 -24.81 -10.67 25.95
N LYS A 288 -26.05 -11.17 25.81
CA LYS A 288 -26.60 -12.23 26.66
C LYS A 288 -25.79 -13.53 26.56
N ALA A 289 -25.40 -13.94 25.35
CA ALA A 289 -24.56 -15.12 25.15
C ALA A 289 -23.17 -14.97 25.79
N ILE A 290 -22.62 -13.75 25.81
CA ILE A 290 -21.36 -13.44 26.51
C ILE A 290 -21.55 -13.51 28.03
N GLU A 291 -22.67 -13.03 28.55
CA GLU A 291 -22.98 -13.11 29.99
C GLU A 291 -23.17 -14.56 30.46
N GLU A 292 -23.95 -15.36 29.73
CA GLU A 292 -24.11 -16.80 29.99
C GLU A 292 -22.77 -17.52 29.97
N ARG A 293 -21.90 -17.19 28.99
CA ARG A 293 -20.56 -17.80 28.91
C ARG A 293 -19.66 -17.37 30.08
N LYS A 294 -19.80 -16.14 30.57
CA LYS A 294 -19.07 -15.67 31.76
C LYS A 294 -19.53 -16.40 33.02
N GLU A 295 -20.83 -16.62 33.17
CA GLU A 295 -21.38 -17.41 34.28
C GLU A 295 -20.87 -18.84 34.24
N GLN A 296 -20.90 -19.48 33.06
CA GLN A 296 -20.35 -20.83 32.88
C GLN A 296 -18.86 -20.92 33.23
N ILE A 297 -18.06 -19.90 32.90
CA ILE A 297 -16.63 -19.86 33.26
C ILE A 297 -16.46 -19.69 34.77
N ARG A 298 -17.30 -18.89 35.44
CA ARG A 298 -17.27 -18.73 36.90
C ARG A 298 -17.59 -20.05 37.59
N ASP A 299 -18.59 -20.79 37.12
CA ASP A 299 -18.96 -22.09 37.68
C ASP A 299 -17.86 -23.15 37.47
N GLN A 300 -17.25 -23.16 36.28
CA GLN A 300 -16.09 -24.00 36.00
C GLN A 300 -14.88 -23.63 36.88
N TYR A 301 -14.69 -22.35 37.16
CA TYR A 301 -13.62 -21.91 38.05
C TYR A 301 -13.91 -22.23 39.52
N ALA A 302 -15.17 -22.12 39.96
CA ALA A 302 -15.59 -22.50 41.30
C ALA A 302 -15.38 -24.01 41.53
N SER A 303 -15.85 -24.85 40.61
CA SER A 303 -15.62 -26.30 40.66
C SER A 303 -14.13 -26.68 40.60
N TYR A 304 -13.32 -25.95 39.82
CA TYR A 304 -11.87 -26.11 39.83
C TYR A 304 -11.25 -25.76 41.20
N VAL A 305 -11.68 -24.67 41.83
CA VAL A 305 -11.18 -24.27 43.15
C VAL A 305 -11.62 -25.26 44.22
N GLU A 306 -12.84 -25.78 44.16
CA GLU A 306 -13.36 -26.79 45.08
C GLU A 306 -12.58 -28.11 44.96
N SER A 307 -12.37 -28.60 43.74
CA SER A 307 -11.56 -29.81 43.50
C SER A 307 -10.12 -29.63 43.96
N ARG A 308 -9.51 -28.45 43.72
CA ARG A 308 -8.18 -28.13 44.22
C ARG A 308 -8.13 -28.06 45.74
N ARG A 309 -9.17 -27.51 46.39
CA ARG A 309 -9.28 -27.48 47.84
C ARG A 309 -9.40 -28.89 48.41
N ALA A 310 -10.24 -29.74 47.82
CA ALA A 310 -10.37 -31.14 48.21
C ALA A 310 -9.06 -31.94 48.05
N LEU A 311 -8.27 -31.66 47.00
CA LEU A 311 -6.93 -32.24 46.84
C LEU A 311 -5.95 -31.73 47.89
N LEU A 312 -5.96 -30.44 48.21
CA LEU A 312 -5.13 -29.90 49.27
C LEU A 312 -5.54 -30.43 50.64
N ASP A 313 -6.84 -30.62 50.89
CA ASP A 313 -7.35 -31.21 52.11
C ASP A 313 -6.93 -32.68 52.22
N SER A 314 -7.00 -33.47 51.15
CA SER A 314 -6.53 -34.86 51.15
C SER A 314 -5.02 -34.98 51.33
N ILE A 315 -4.24 -34.10 50.69
CA ILE A 315 -2.79 -34.00 50.91
C ILE A 315 -2.51 -33.57 52.34
N SER A 316 -3.27 -32.63 52.90
CA SER A 316 -3.10 -32.18 54.28
C SER A 316 -3.32 -33.32 55.27
N VAL A 317 -4.36 -34.13 55.06
CA VAL A 317 -4.67 -35.33 55.85
C VAL A 317 -3.57 -36.39 55.69
N ALA A 318 -3.07 -36.61 54.48
CA ALA A 318 -1.96 -37.53 54.22
C ALA A 318 -0.61 -37.04 54.78
N SER A 319 -0.44 -35.72 54.93
CA SER A 319 0.77 -35.07 55.44
C SER A 319 0.76 -34.85 56.96
N GLN A 320 -0.33 -35.18 57.65
CA GLN A 320 -0.32 -35.13 59.12
C GLN A 320 0.66 -36.19 59.65
N PRO A 321 1.63 -35.81 60.49
CA PRO A 321 2.57 -36.75 61.08
C PRO A 321 1.79 -37.72 61.96
N LEU A 322 1.93 -39.02 61.66
CA LEU A 322 1.36 -40.12 62.42
C LEU A 322 1.70 -39.92 63.91
N ALA A 323 0.70 -39.56 64.70
CA ALA A 323 0.86 -39.39 66.14
C ALA A 323 1.33 -40.73 66.72
N SER A 324 2.55 -40.70 67.24
CA SER A 324 3.21 -41.73 68.02
C SER A 324 2.23 -42.49 68.92
N PRO A 325 2.15 -43.83 68.85
CA PRO A 325 1.45 -44.60 69.86
C PRO A 325 2.21 -44.52 71.20
N PRO A 326 1.55 -44.48 72.37
CA PRO A 326 2.24 -44.53 73.65
C PRO A 326 2.76 -45.95 73.90
N ALA A 327 4.08 -46.07 74.06
CA ALA A 327 4.78 -47.28 74.41
C ALA A 327 4.44 -47.77 75.83
N LYS A 328 4.11 -49.07 75.96
CA LYS A 328 4.54 -49.94 77.08
C LYS A 328 4.80 -51.36 76.56
N SER A 329 6.03 -51.82 76.74
CA SER A 329 6.64 -53.15 76.51
C SER A 329 6.00 -54.27 77.39
N PRO A 330 6.35 -55.58 77.28
CA PRO A 330 7.61 -56.13 76.75
C PRO A 330 7.57 -57.47 75.98
N LEU A 331 8.74 -57.74 75.36
CA LEU A 331 9.36 -59.02 75.01
C LEU A 331 8.46 -60.22 74.68
N LYS A 332 8.58 -60.69 73.43
CA LYS A 332 8.88 -62.10 73.16
C LYS A 332 9.61 -62.22 71.82
N SER A 333 10.60 -63.10 71.83
CA SER A 333 11.36 -63.67 70.70
C SER A 333 10.45 -63.94 69.49
N THR A 334 10.93 -63.99 68.25
CA THR A 334 11.83 -65.03 67.74
C THR A 334 12.10 -64.74 66.25
N THR A 335 13.24 -65.23 65.76
CA THR A 335 13.53 -65.63 64.35
C THR A 335 13.61 -64.56 63.26
N GLU A 336 14.86 -64.33 62.83
CA GLU A 336 15.38 -64.43 61.45
C GLU A 336 14.49 -64.00 60.27
N GLY A 337 15.03 -63.09 59.46
CA GLY A 337 14.55 -62.85 58.11
C GLY A 337 15.12 -61.56 57.53
N SER A 338 16.26 -61.66 56.86
CA SER A 338 16.83 -60.63 55.98
C SER A 338 15.76 -60.03 55.05
N SER A 339 15.31 -58.80 55.31
CA SER A 339 14.61 -57.99 54.30
C SER A 339 15.61 -57.05 53.64
N THR A 340 16.05 -57.50 52.48
CA THR A 340 16.61 -56.73 51.38
C THR A 340 15.87 -55.39 51.26
N GLY A 341 16.62 -54.28 51.11
CA GLY A 341 16.03 -53.00 50.77
C GLY A 341 15.21 -53.13 49.49
N GLU A 342 13.90 -52.94 49.63
CA GLU A 342 12.95 -52.88 48.53
C GLU A 342 13.23 -51.56 47.79
N VAL A 343 14.18 -51.63 46.85
CA VAL A 343 14.21 -50.70 45.73
C VAL A 343 12.87 -50.90 45.06
N VAL A 344 11.98 -49.90 45.16
CA VAL A 344 10.79 -49.83 44.34
C VAL A 344 11.29 -49.78 42.90
N ASP A 345 11.35 -50.96 42.29
CA ASP A 345 11.63 -51.19 40.90
C ASP A 345 10.41 -50.63 40.17
N MET A 346 10.39 -49.31 39.96
CA MET A 346 9.44 -48.66 39.08
C MET A 346 9.68 -49.27 37.71
N GLU A 347 8.82 -50.21 37.36
CA GLU A 347 8.90 -51.03 36.16
C GLU A 347 9.14 -50.09 34.98
N VAL A 348 10.26 -50.25 34.28
CA VAL A 348 10.68 -49.37 33.17
C VAL A 348 9.57 -49.24 32.09
N LEU A 349 8.63 -50.19 32.07
CA LEU A 349 7.41 -50.16 31.27
C LEU A 349 6.42 -49.05 31.65
N ASP A 350 6.29 -48.66 32.92
CA ASP A 350 5.36 -47.62 33.38
C ASP A 350 5.86 -46.20 33.11
N LEU A 351 7.19 -46.04 32.94
CA LEU A 351 7.81 -44.77 32.52
C LEU A 351 7.73 -44.54 31.01
N LEU A 352 7.55 -45.61 30.23
CA LEU A 352 7.45 -45.57 28.76
C LEU A 352 6.24 -44.76 28.24
N PRO A 353 5.01 -44.88 28.80
CA PRO A 353 3.89 -44.04 28.38
C PRO A 353 4.11 -42.57 28.74
N TYR A 354 4.66 -42.25 29.92
CA TYR A 354 4.96 -40.86 30.28
C TYR A 354 6.01 -40.22 29.36
N ALA A 355 7.07 -40.97 29.03
CA ALA A 355 8.09 -40.53 28.09
C ALA A 355 7.51 -40.30 26.68
N SER A 356 6.61 -41.17 26.23
CA SER A 356 6.04 -41.09 24.88
C SER A 356 4.91 -40.06 24.74
N GLU A 357 4.06 -39.91 25.75
CA GLU A 357 2.89 -39.03 25.73
C GLU A 357 3.20 -37.60 26.19
N VAL A 358 4.13 -37.40 27.12
CA VAL A 358 4.40 -36.08 27.70
C VAL A 358 5.77 -35.56 27.29
N LEU A 359 6.83 -36.34 27.50
CA LEU A 359 8.21 -35.86 27.32
C LEU A 359 8.57 -35.67 25.84
N LEU A 360 8.17 -36.61 24.96
CA LEU A 360 8.43 -36.51 23.52
C LEU A 360 7.72 -35.32 22.88
N PRO A 361 6.40 -35.08 23.06
CA PRO A 361 5.74 -33.89 22.56
C PRO A 361 6.32 -32.60 23.11
N LEU A 362 6.66 -32.54 24.40
CA LEU A 362 7.30 -31.36 25.01
C LEU A 362 8.68 -31.09 24.39
N SER A 363 9.48 -32.13 24.12
CA SER A 363 10.76 -31.96 23.42
C SER A 363 10.56 -31.44 21.99
N LYS A 364 9.49 -31.87 21.30
CA LYS A 364 9.14 -31.40 19.95
C LYS A 364 8.70 -29.93 19.98
N THR A 365 7.89 -29.51 20.96
CA THR A 365 7.47 -28.11 21.11
C THR A 365 8.64 -27.21 21.52
N GLN A 366 9.54 -27.69 22.38
CA GLN A 366 10.75 -26.94 22.73
C GLN A 366 11.65 -26.76 21.50
N LYS A 367 11.84 -27.79 20.67
CA LYS A 367 12.59 -27.71 19.42
C LYS A 367 11.93 -26.76 18.43
N SER A 368 10.60 -26.82 18.27
CA SER A 368 9.89 -25.91 17.36
C SER A 368 9.97 -24.45 17.84
N LEU A 369 9.84 -24.20 19.14
CA LEU A 369 10.01 -22.86 19.73
C LEU A 369 11.44 -22.36 19.55
N ALA A 370 12.46 -23.20 19.76
CA ALA A 370 13.85 -22.83 19.51
C ALA A 370 14.10 -22.48 18.03
N LEU A 371 13.50 -23.23 17.10
CA LEU A 371 13.55 -22.91 15.66
C LEU A 371 12.83 -21.59 15.34
N GLN A 372 11.67 -21.34 15.93
CA GLN A 372 10.95 -20.06 15.76
C GLN A 372 11.76 -18.89 16.32
N LYS A 373 12.36 -19.05 17.51
CA LYS A 373 13.22 -18.03 18.14
C LYS A 373 14.42 -17.71 17.25
N THR A 374 15.11 -18.73 16.73
CA THR A 374 16.26 -18.53 15.83
C THR A 374 15.84 -17.86 14.53
N TYR A 375 14.74 -18.29 13.91
CA TYR A 375 14.16 -17.68 12.72
C TYR A 375 13.81 -16.19 12.94
N LEU A 376 13.07 -15.87 13.99
CA LEU A 376 12.69 -14.49 14.34
C LEU A 376 13.91 -13.63 14.67
N SER A 377 14.88 -14.18 15.41
CA SER A 377 16.13 -13.45 15.69
C SER A 377 16.93 -13.18 14.41
N GLY A 378 16.91 -14.11 13.44
CA GLY A 378 17.55 -13.95 12.14
C GLY A 378 16.86 -12.88 11.29
N ILE A 379 15.52 -12.83 11.28
CA ILE A 379 14.77 -11.75 10.62
C ILE A 379 15.05 -10.41 11.31
N LEU A 380 14.98 -10.34 12.64
CA LEU A 380 15.24 -9.12 13.38
C LEU A 380 16.67 -8.60 13.12
N ALA A 381 17.67 -9.48 13.10
CA ALA A 381 19.03 -9.10 12.76
C ALA A 381 19.16 -8.58 11.32
N LYS A 382 18.46 -9.20 10.36
CA LYS A 382 18.40 -8.72 8.97
C LYS A 382 17.77 -7.33 8.92
N GLU A 383 16.60 -7.15 9.53
CA GLU A 383 15.90 -5.85 9.58
C GLU A 383 16.71 -4.77 10.30
N LYS A 384 17.38 -5.12 11.40
CA LYS A 384 18.30 -4.20 12.09
C LYS A 384 19.44 -3.77 11.17
N SER A 385 20.01 -4.71 10.40
CA SER A 385 21.09 -4.40 9.45
C SER A 385 20.62 -3.58 8.24
N THR A 386 19.41 -3.83 7.72
CA THR A 386 18.82 -3.05 6.61
C THR A 386 18.48 -1.64 7.06
N ALA A 387 17.82 -1.47 8.21
CA ALA A 387 17.54 -0.17 8.82
C ALA A 387 18.84 0.61 9.09
N ARG A 388 19.88 -0.07 9.58
CA ARG A 388 21.20 0.52 9.79
C ARG A 388 21.79 1.06 8.48
N ARG A 389 21.79 0.26 7.39
CA ARG A 389 22.29 0.70 6.07
C ARG A 389 21.49 1.84 5.48
N MET A 390 20.15 1.80 5.62
CA MET A 390 19.28 2.88 5.17
C MET A 390 19.58 4.19 5.90
N LEU A 391 19.77 4.14 7.23
CA LEU A 391 20.14 5.33 8.01
C LEU A 391 21.54 5.85 7.68
N ASP A 392 22.51 4.99 7.36
CA ASP A 392 23.83 5.41 6.89
C ASP A 392 23.72 6.12 5.55
N ARG A 393 22.99 5.53 4.59
CA ARG A 393 22.77 6.13 3.28
C ARG A 393 22.07 7.48 3.40
N LEU A 394 21.00 7.57 4.20
CA LEU A 394 20.32 8.83 4.47
C LEU A 394 21.27 9.83 5.11
N SER A 395 22.18 9.41 6.01
CA SER A 395 23.15 10.32 6.60
C SER A 395 24.17 10.84 5.58
N ASP A 396 24.60 10.01 4.63
CA ASP A 396 25.52 10.41 3.56
C ASP A 396 24.85 11.35 2.55
N GLU A 397 23.55 11.18 2.31
CA GLU A 397 22.74 12.06 1.44
C GLU A 397 22.31 13.36 2.14
N SER A 398 22.44 13.46 3.46
CA SER A 398 21.96 14.61 4.23
C SER A 398 23.00 15.72 4.36
N HIS A 399 22.59 16.95 4.07
CA HIS A 399 23.39 18.16 4.39
C HIS A 399 23.19 18.64 5.82
N LEU A 400 22.11 18.21 6.46
CA LEU A 400 21.70 18.67 7.79
C LEU A 400 22.57 18.10 8.93
N LEU A 401 23.06 16.86 8.81
CA LEU A 401 23.93 16.26 9.84
C LEU A 401 25.35 16.87 9.89
N PRO A 402 26.01 17.17 8.75
CA PRO A 402 27.28 17.90 8.76
C PRO A 402 27.16 19.33 9.31
N GLU A 403 26.05 20.02 9.03
CA GLU A 403 25.81 21.39 9.50
C GLU A 403 25.54 21.45 11.02
N TYR A 404 24.83 20.46 11.57
CA TYR A 404 24.49 20.38 12.98
C TYR A 404 25.01 19.08 13.63
N PRO A 405 26.33 18.93 13.81
CA PRO A 405 26.89 17.70 14.36
C PRO A 405 26.63 17.60 15.86
N LEU A 406 26.15 16.44 16.32
CA LEU A 406 26.19 16.10 17.74
C LEU A 406 27.64 16.03 18.24
N LEU A 407 28.06 17.01 19.06
CA LEU A 407 29.41 17.08 19.64
C LEU A 407 29.80 15.81 20.42
N ALA A 408 28.82 15.14 21.04
CA ALA A 408 29.01 13.85 21.72
C ALA A 408 29.54 12.72 20.82
N ARG A 409 29.43 12.85 19.49
CA ARG A 409 29.83 11.83 18.51
C ARG A 409 31.16 12.13 17.82
N GLN A 410 31.76 13.31 18.02
CA GLN A 410 33.09 13.60 17.47
C GLN A 410 34.14 12.64 18.05
N PRO A 411 35.06 12.09 17.24
CA PRO A 411 36.05 11.13 17.73
C PRO A 411 36.92 11.71 18.86
N ARG A 412 37.16 13.03 18.83
CA ARG A 412 37.89 13.75 19.88
C ARG A 412 37.11 13.83 21.19
N TYR A 413 35.79 13.99 21.13
CA TYR A 413 34.93 14.10 22.32
C TYR A 413 34.56 12.73 22.90
N LYS A 414 34.43 11.69 22.06
CA LYS A 414 34.26 10.31 22.53
C LYS A 414 35.41 9.87 23.43
N GLN A 415 36.65 10.19 23.06
CA GLN A 415 37.84 9.89 23.88
C GLN A 415 37.81 10.64 25.23
N ALA A 416 37.40 11.91 25.24
CA ALA A 416 37.25 12.70 26.45
C ALA A 416 36.12 12.16 27.37
N VAL A 417 34.96 11.84 26.81
CA VAL A 417 33.82 11.28 27.55
C VAL A 417 34.15 9.87 28.06
N THR A 418 34.81 9.01 27.29
CA THR A 418 35.26 7.70 27.81
C THR A 418 36.30 7.83 28.91
N ALA A 419 37.19 8.84 28.85
CA ALA A 419 38.15 9.10 29.91
C ALA A 419 37.47 9.60 31.19
N ILE A 420 36.45 10.45 31.07
CA ILE A 420 35.68 10.98 32.21
C ILE A 420 34.76 9.90 32.80
N SER A 421 34.05 9.13 31.98
CA SER A 421 33.20 8.03 32.42
C SER A 421 33.99 6.87 33.02
N SER A 422 35.27 6.67 32.64
CA SER A 422 36.13 5.65 33.28
C SER A 422 36.42 5.96 34.76
N ARG A 423 36.30 7.22 35.19
CA ARG A 423 36.44 7.61 36.60
C ARG A 423 35.15 7.50 37.41
N SER A 424 33.97 7.46 36.77
CA SER A 424 32.68 7.29 37.45
C SER A 424 32.08 5.88 37.34
N ALA A 425 32.74 4.96 36.62
CA ALA A 425 32.29 3.59 36.39
C ALA A 425 32.68 2.61 37.51
N ALA A 426 32.70 3.07 38.77
CA ALA A 426 32.87 2.18 39.93
C ALA A 426 31.52 1.65 40.45
N GLU A 427 30.38 2.23 40.05
CA GLU A 427 29.07 1.85 40.57
C GLU A 427 28.03 1.81 39.43
N SER A 428 27.94 0.67 38.75
CA SER A 428 26.78 0.15 37.98
C SER A 428 27.25 -0.54 36.68
N PRO A 429 27.33 -1.88 36.67
CA PRO A 429 27.38 -2.64 35.43
C PRO A 429 25.95 -2.87 34.91
N GLU A 430 25.75 -2.84 33.58
CA GLU A 430 24.53 -3.25 32.83
C GLU A 430 23.65 -2.19 32.12
N LEU A 431 24.08 -0.94 31.88
CA LEU A 431 23.47 -0.19 30.78
C LEU A 431 24.10 -0.58 29.44
N ALA A 432 23.40 -1.49 28.77
CA ALA A 432 23.61 -1.93 27.40
C ALA A 432 24.07 -0.77 26.50
N LYS A 433 25.08 -1.04 25.66
CA LYS A 433 25.46 -0.15 24.54
C LYS A 433 24.16 0.29 23.86
N PRO A 434 23.84 1.60 23.81
CA PRO A 434 22.60 2.03 23.20
C PRO A 434 22.57 1.51 21.77
N ASP A 435 21.42 0.97 21.37
CA ASP A 435 21.25 0.40 20.04
C ASP A 435 21.74 1.41 18.99
N GLU A 436 22.64 0.96 18.10
CA GLU A 436 23.31 1.85 17.15
C GLU A 436 22.31 2.64 16.28
N ILE A 437 21.15 2.04 15.99
CA ILE A 437 20.03 2.68 15.29
C ILE A 437 19.50 3.87 16.10
N LEU A 438 19.25 3.68 17.40
CA LEU A 438 18.78 4.75 18.29
C LEU A 438 19.82 5.88 18.36
N SER A 439 21.10 5.55 18.44
CA SER A 439 22.17 6.56 18.46
C SER A 439 22.23 7.41 17.18
N ARG A 440 21.83 6.83 16.03
CA ARG A 440 21.76 7.54 14.74
C ARG A 440 20.49 8.37 14.63
N ALA A 441 19.35 7.83 15.07
CA ALA A 441 18.09 8.56 15.13
C ALA A 441 18.19 9.78 16.07
N GLN A 442 18.88 9.65 17.19
CA GLN A 442 19.15 10.78 18.10
C GLN A 442 19.96 11.90 17.44
N ALA A 443 20.91 11.58 16.56
CA ALA A 443 21.66 12.58 15.79
C ALA A 443 20.75 13.37 14.84
N TRP A 444 19.86 12.68 14.15
CA TRP A 444 18.85 13.31 13.30
C TRP A 444 17.87 14.18 14.08
N ALA A 445 17.41 13.72 15.25
CA ALA A 445 16.51 14.47 16.11
C ALA A 445 17.15 15.76 16.65
N PHE A 446 18.45 15.70 16.99
CA PHE A 446 19.19 16.89 17.41
C PHE A 446 19.45 17.84 16.25
N ALA A 447 19.91 17.33 15.12
CA ALA A 447 20.23 18.19 13.98
C ALA A 447 18.97 18.89 13.43
N SER A 448 17.82 18.20 13.43
CA SER A 448 16.55 18.81 13.00
C SER A 448 16.04 19.86 13.99
N SER A 449 16.20 19.63 15.30
CA SER A 449 15.86 20.65 16.31
C SER A 449 16.78 21.86 16.22
N ALA A 450 18.08 21.65 16.04
CA ALA A 450 19.06 22.70 15.87
C ALA A 450 18.81 23.54 14.59
N ALA A 451 18.54 22.88 13.45
CA ALA A 451 18.17 23.53 12.21
C ALA A 451 16.90 24.38 12.38
N ARG A 452 15.86 23.82 13.01
CA ARG A 452 14.62 24.56 13.30
C ARG A 452 14.85 25.78 14.18
N THR A 453 15.70 25.69 15.19
CA THR A 453 16.03 26.84 16.04
C THR A 453 16.84 27.89 15.28
N HIS A 454 17.77 27.47 14.43
CA HIS A 454 18.57 28.37 13.62
C HIS A 454 17.73 29.10 12.56
N GLU A 455 16.87 28.39 11.83
CA GLU A 455 15.94 28.99 10.88
C GLU A 455 15.00 29.98 11.55
N ARG A 456 14.47 29.64 12.74
CA ARG A 456 13.64 30.57 13.51
C ARG A 456 14.40 31.85 13.87
N ALA A 457 15.62 31.72 14.41
CA ALA A 457 16.44 32.86 14.77
C ALA A 457 16.80 33.72 13.55
N TYR A 458 17.09 33.09 12.40
CA TYR A 458 17.37 33.80 11.15
C TYR A 458 16.15 34.57 10.64
N VAL A 459 14.96 33.98 10.69
CA VAL A 459 13.72 34.68 10.32
C VAL A 459 13.47 35.85 11.26
N GLU A 460 13.63 35.66 12.57
CA GLU A 460 13.48 36.71 13.57
C GLU A 460 14.42 37.89 13.30
N GLU A 461 15.72 37.62 13.08
CA GLU A 461 16.70 38.63 12.70
C GLU A 461 16.29 39.38 11.41
N LYS A 462 15.84 38.65 10.37
CA LYS A 462 15.39 39.29 9.13
C LYS A 462 14.11 40.10 9.30
N THR A 463 13.20 39.67 10.17
CA THR A 463 12.00 40.45 10.49
C THR A 463 12.34 41.72 11.25
N ASP A 464 13.31 41.67 12.17
CA ASP A 464 13.72 42.85 12.93
C ASP A 464 14.47 43.84 12.05
N VAL A 465 15.37 43.38 11.17
CA VAL A 465 15.96 44.25 10.13
C VAL A 465 14.89 44.85 9.22
N GLY A 466 13.85 44.08 8.86
CA GLY A 466 12.71 44.57 8.09
C GLY A 466 11.92 45.66 8.81
N LYS A 467 11.71 45.52 10.13
CA LYS A 467 11.06 46.54 10.96
C LYS A 467 11.91 47.80 11.06
N GLU A 468 13.20 47.68 11.32
CA GLU A 468 14.13 48.82 11.37
C GLU A 468 14.15 49.58 10.04
N MET A 469 14.11 48.87 8.91
CA MET A 469 14.00 49.48 7.57
C MET A 469 12.65 50.16 7.35
N ALA A 470 11.55 49.57 7.82
CA ALA A 470 10.22 50.16 7.72
C ALA A 470 10.11 51.43 8.58
N GLU A 471 10.60 51.40 9.82
CA GLU A 471 10.68 52.57 10.71
C GLU A 471 11.57 53.66 10.11
N SER A 472 12.71 53.30 9.51
CA SER A 472 13.58 54.25 8.81
C SER A 472 12.85 54.87 7.61
N ALA A 473 12.11 54.08 6.84
CA ALA A 473 11.32 54.56 5.71
C ALA A 473 10.20 55.50 6.17
N GLU A 474 9.50 55.15 7.25
CA GLU A 474 8.50 56.00 7.87
C GLU A 474 9.09 57.35 8.32
N GLN A 475 10.23 57.34 9.01
CA GLN A 475 10.95 58.57 9.38
C GLN A 475 11.29 59.42 8.16
N THR A 476 11.82 58.81 7.09
CA THR A 476 12.12 59.56 5.86
C THR A 476 10.87 60.13 5.18
N LEU A 477 9.73 59.43 5.26
CA LEU A 477 8.47 59.96 4.76
C LEU A 477 8.01 61.14 5.61
N GLN A 478 8.06 61.02 6.94
CA GLN A 478 7.75 62.12 7.86
C GLN A 478 8.60 63.37 7.53
N GLU A 479 9.91 63.22 7.34
CA GLU A 479 10.80 64.33 6.91
C GLU A 479 10.35 64.96 5.57
N VAL A 480 9.94 64.15 4.60
CA VAL A 480 9.44 64.64 3.31
C VAL A 480 8.10 65.37 3.48
N TYR A 481 7.20 64.86 4.31
CA TYR A 481 5.92 65.50 4.63
C TYR A 481 6.13 66.86 5.33
N GLU A 482 7.09 66.94 6.26
CA GLU A 482 7.52 68.19 6.89
C GLU A 482 8.04 69.21 5.86
N ILE A 483 8.91 68.80 4.93
CA ILE A 483 9.44 69.68 3.87
C ILE A 483 8.31 70.21 2.97
N ILE A 484 7.33 69.37 2.68
CA ILE A 484 6.17 69.72 1.83
C ILE A 484 5.10 70.49 2.65
N ASN A 485 5.30 70.63 3.96
CA ASN A 485 4.39 71.27 4.90
C ASN A 485 2.97 70.66 4.84
N GLN A 486 2.92 69.34 4.68
CA GLN A 486 1.73 68.51 4.78
C GLN A 486 1.78 67.78 6.13
N GLU A 487 0.72 67.85 6.92
CA GLU A 487 0.64 67.10 8.17
C GLU A 487 0.61 65.60 7.84
N TYR A 488 1.57 64.84 8.38
CA TYR A 488 1.56 63.38 8.34
C TYR A 488 0.45 62.91 9.29
N GLU A 489 -0.73 62.56 8.78
CA GLU A 489 -1.75 61.90 9.58
C GLU A 489 -1.34 60.42 9.74
N GLU A 490 -0.73 60.08 10.88
CA GLU A 490 -0.68 58.71 11.34
C GLU A 490 -2.12 58.24 11.58
N GLU A 491 -2.69 57.51 10.62
CA GLU A 491 -3.92 56.73 10.84
C GLU A 491 -3.62 55.52 11.75
N HIS A 492 -3.09 55.77 12.94
CA HIS A 492 -3.07 54.81 14.03
C HIS A 492 -4.01 55.26 15.14
N ASP A 493 -5.02 54.42 15.35
CA ASP A 493 -5.97 54.40 16.45
C ASP A 493 -7.30 55.14 16.27
N ALA A 494 -8.08 54.69 15.28
CA ALA A 494 -9.53 54.80 15.33
C ALA A 494 -10.21 53.50 14.83
N GLY A 495 -10.29 52.51 15.72
CA GLY A 495 -11.31 51.47 15.66
C GLY A 495 -11.08 50.34 14.65
N ALA A 496 -10.16 49.42 14.98
CA ALA A 496 -10.11 48.11 14.35
C ALA A 496 -11.40 47.32 14.62
N THR A 497 -12.32 47.31 13.67
CA THR A 497 -13.24 46.17 13.46
C THR A 497 -12.48 45.11 12.66
N PRO A 498 -12.45 43.84 13.08
CA PRO A 498 -11.79 42.79 12.32
C PRO A 498 -12.72 42.35 11.19
N ASP A 499 -12.56 42.92 10.00
CA ASP A 499 -13.04 42.26 8.78
C ASP A 499 -11.80 41.93 7.93
N GLU A 500 -11.35 40.71 8.18
CA GLU A 500 -10.14 40.07 7.69
C GLU A 500 -10.34 39.71 6.22
N GLY A 501 -10.32 40.72 5.35
CA GLY A 501 -10.25 40.59 3.91
C GLY A 501 -8.81 40.70 3.44
N ASP A 502 -8.11 39.57 3.42
CA ASP A 502 -6.74 39.45 2.93
C ASP A 502 -6.59 40.03 1.51
N ILE A 503 -6.03 41.24 1.42
CA ILE A 503 -5.90 42.05 0.20
C ILE A 503 -5.15 41.26 -0.89
N TRP A 504 -4.24 40.37 -0.48
CA TRP A 504 -3.41 39.55 -1.36
C TRP A 504 -4.15 38.37 -2.01
N ALA A 505 -5.37 38.02 -1.57
CA ALA A 505 -6.18 36.97 -2.19
C ALA A 505 -7.02 37.46 -3.39
N SER A 506 -7.09 38.77 -3.62
CA SER A 506 -8.02 39.36 -4.59
C SER A 506 -7.49 39.49 -6.03
N GLU A 507 -6.18 39.33 -6.24
CA GLU A 507 -5.57 39.51 -7.57
C GLU A 507 -5.61 38.28 -8.49
N VAL A 508 -6.09 37.12 -8.01
CA VAL A 508 -6.18 35.89 -8.83
C VAL A 508 -7.59 35.66 -9.38
N ARG A 509 -8.12 36.60 -10.16
CA ARG A 509 -9.24 36.32 -11.09
C ARG A 509 -9.03 37.05 -12.42
N PRO A 510 -9.10 36.35 -13.58
CA PRO A 510 -8.91 36.96 -14.88
C PRO A 510 -10.12 37.83 -15.26
N THR A 511 -9.89 39.12 -15.45
CA THR A 511 -10.88 40.10 -15.88
C THR A 511 -11.30 39.88 -17.34
N ARG A 512 -12.57 39.53 -17.56
CA ARG A 512 -13.32 39.95 -18.75
C ARG A 512 -14.59 40.69 -18.33
N SER A 513 -14.63 41.95 -18.77
CA SER A 513 -15.79 42.82 -18.99
C SER A 513 -16.80 42.99 -17.85
N ARG A 514 -16.77 44.16 -17.19
CA ARG A 514 -18.02 44.90 -16.94
C ARG A 514 -17.79 46.41 -16.75
N THR A 515 -18.33 47.13 -17.71
CA THR A 515 -18.92 48.48 -17.68
C THR A 515 -18.90 49.27 -16.35
N ARG A 516 -18.10 50.35 -16.37
CA ARG A 516 -18.45 51.74 -16.01
C ARG A 516 -19.63 51.90 -15.05
N GLN A 517 -19.35 51.90 -13.75
CA GLN A 517 -20.11 52.66 -12.76
C GLN A 517 -19.26 53.84 -12.28
N VAL A 518 -19.74 55.04 -12.62
CA VAL A 518 -19.26 56.31 -12.09
C VAL A 518 -19.72 56.37 -10.64
N ARG A 519 -18.78 56.27 -9.70
CA ARG A 519 -18.99 56.62 -8.30
C ARG A 519 -18.36 57.99 -8.08
N THR A 520 -19.20 59.00 -7.92
CA THR A 520 -18.80 60.35 -7.52
C THR A 520 -18.44 60.34 -6.04
N GLU A 521 -17.15 60.28 -5.73
CA GLU A 521 -16.68 60.61 -4.38
C GLU A 521 -16.32 62.10 -4.33
N LYS A 522 -17.01 62.80 -3.43
CA LYS A 522 -16.73 64.18 -3.05
C LYS A 522 -15.34 64.23 -2.42
N ARG A 523 -14.34 64.66 -3.19
CA ARG A 523 -13.03 65.06 -2.67
C ARG A 523 -13.19 66.39 -1.91
N ALA A 524 -12.74 66.43 -0.66
CA ALA A 524 -12.62 67.66 0.11
C ALA A 524 -11.66 68.65 -0.60
N PRO A 525 -11.92 69.97 -0.54
CA PRO A 525 -11.08 70.97 -1.20
C PRO A 525 -9.93 71.42 -0.28
N GLY A 526 -8.69 71.33 -0.78
CA GLY A 526 -7.47 71.80 -0.10
C GLY A 526 -6.90 70.71 0.83
N ARG A 527 -5.62 70.38 0.85
CA ARG A 527 -4.40 71.14 0.55
C ARG A 527 -3.42 70.24 -0.21
N GLY A 528 -2.81 70.79 -1.24
CA GLY A 528 -1.63 70.21 -1.87
C GLY A 528 -0.97 71.29 -2.74
N PRO A 529 0.36 71.34 -2.83
CA PRO A 529 1.07 72.42 -3.54
C PRO A 529 0.77 72.46 -5.05
N TRP A 530 0.09 71.45 -5.59
CA TRP A 530 -0.29 71.34 -7.01
C TRP A 530 -1.78 71.60 -7.29
N SER A 531 -2.58 71.95 -6.27
CA SER A 531 -4.02 72.24 -6.45
C SER A 531 -4.30 73.50 -7.26
N GLY A 532 -3.28 74.32 -7.54
CA GLY A 532 -3.38 75.55 -8.33
C GLY A 532 -3.06 75.40 -9.83
N LEU A 533 -2.53 74.28 -10.30
CA LEU A 533 -2.07 74.15 -11.69
C LEU A 533 -3.17 73.62 -12.61
N ASN A 534 -4.25 74.39 -12.79
CA ASN A 534 -5.22 74.14 -13.84
C ASN A 534 -4.68 74.71 -15.17
N GLY A 535 -4.25 73.82 -16.08
CA GLY A 535 -3.70 74.15 -17.38
C GLY A 535 -4.67 74.93 -18.28
N ARG A 536 -4.55 76.26 -18.28
CA ARG A 536 -4.97 77.14 -19.38
C ARG A 536 -3.85 78.12 -19.68
N VAL A 537 -2.90 77.69 -20.51
CA VAL A 537 -2.04 78.62 -21.27
C VAL A 537 -2.71 78.78 -22.63
N GLY A 538 -3.36 79.92 -22.84
CA GLY A 538 -3.99 80.27 -24.12
C GLY A 538 -2.95 80.69 -25.15
N VAL A 539 -3.02 80.12 -26.35
CA VAL A 539 -2.35 80.64 -27.54
C VAL A 539 -3.18 81.83 -28.03
N VAL A 540 -2.66 83.04 -27.86
CA VAL A 540 -3.11 84.21 -28.62
C VAL A 540 -2.26 84.25 -29.89
N GLY A 541 -2.88 83.94 -31.02
CA GLY A 541 -2.31 84.18 -32.34
C GLY A 541 -3.08 85.31 -33.02
N ASP A 542 -2.41 86.44 -33.20
CA ASP A 542 -2.83 87.53 -34.09
C ASP A 542 -2.56 87.17 -35.56
N VAL A 543 -3.38 87.78 -36.43
CA VAL A 543 -3.41 87.86 -37.91
C VAL A 543 -4.34 86.90 -38.63
#